data_AF-A0A7V9M727-F1
#
_entry.id   AF-A0A7V9M727-F1
#
_cell.length_a   1.000
_cell.length_b   1.000
_cell.length_c   1.000
_cell.angle_alpha   90.00
_cell.angle_beta   90.00
_cell.angle_gamma   90.00
#
_symmetry.space_group_name_H-M   'P 1'
#
loop_
_entity.id
_entity.type
_entity.pdbx_description
1 polymer ?
#
loop_
_entity_poly.entity_id
_entity_poly.type
_entity_poly.pdbx_seq_one_letter_code
_entity_poly.pdbx_strand_id
1 'polypeptide(L)'
;MAKARAIPGIAPQSSFSEAAADAVEVRTGELFSFTEGVLDTGDVERVHDMRVASRRLRAVLEVFAPCFPKRELRQTLREVKALADDLGERRDPDVAIAALERVGAGLAAPDRPGLDGLIAELSKSQESGNALLARRLERVEEIDLQGRLLALSAAARTTWAPPGAEKP
;
A
#
# COMPACT_ATOMS: atom_id res chain seq x y z
N MET A 1 12.64 -1.95 -5.75
CA MET A 1 11.41 -2.52 -6.36
C MET A 1 11.11 -3.92 -5.84
N ALA A 2 10.20 -3.99 -4.87
CA ALA A 2 9.66 -5.22 -4.30
C ALA A 2 8.96 -6.08 -5.37
N LYS A 3 9.54 -7.26 -5.62
CA LYS A 3 8.87 -8.32 -6.39
C LYS A 3 7.67 -8.81 -5.59
N ALA A 4 6.52 -8.92 -6.27
CA ALA A 4 5.32 -9.47 -5.65
C ALA A 4 5.64 -10.87 -5.11
N ARG A 5 5.35 -11.12 -3.83
CA ARG A 5 5.42 -12.47 -3.29
C ARG A 5 4.47 -13.36 -4.09
N ALA A 6 4.94 -14.57 -4.43
CA ALA A 6 4.04 -15.58 -4.97
C ALA A 6 2.92 -15.82 -3.95
N ILE A 7 1.70 -16.03 -4.42
CA ILE A 7 0.60 -16.45 -3.57
C ILE A 7 0.59 -17.98 -3.64
N PRO A 8 1.16 -18.70 -2.65
CA PRO A 8 1.08 -20.15 -2.63
C PRO A 8 -0.37 -20.57 -2.39
N GLY A 9 -0.79 -21.71 -2.93
CA GLY A 9 -2.12 -22.29 -2.63
C GLY A 9 -3.22 -22.04 -3.67
N ILE A 10 -3.01 -21.18 -4.67
CA ILE A 10 -3.95 -21.08 -5.82
C ILE A 10 -3.70 -22.27 -6.75
N ALA A 11 -4.44 -23.35 -6.52
CA ALA A 11 -4.47 -24.52 -7.39
C ALA A 11 -5.72 -24.47 -8.30
N PRO A 12 -5.75 -25.20 -9.43
CA PRO A 12 -6.90 -25.22 -10.33
C PRO A 12 -8.23 -25.61 -9.65
N GLN A 13 -8.14 -26.37 -8.56
CA GLN A 13 -9.28 -26.82 -7.77
C GLN A 13 -9.65 -25.90 -6.60
N SER A 14 -8.86 -24.85 -6.31
CA SER A 14 -9.16 -23.93 -5.20
C SER A 14 -10.42 -23.14 -5.51
N SER A 15 -11.30 -23.02 -4.53
CA SER A 15 -12.47 -22.14 -4.63
C SER A 15 -12.05 -20.68 -4.75
N PHE A 16 -12.91 -19.84 -5.31
CA PHE A 16 -12.67 -18.40 -5.43
C PHE A 16 -12.39 -17.73 -4.07
N SER A 17 -12.94 -18.29 -2.99
CA SER A 17 -12.87 -17.75 -1.63
C SER A 17 -11.62 -18.21 -0.89
N GLU A 18 -11.14 -19.41 -1.16
CA GLU A 18 -9.81 -19.85 -0.72
C GLU A 18 -8.73 -18.99 -1.40
N ALA A 19 -8.86 -18.74 -2.71
CA ALA A 19 -7.97 -17.83 -3.42
C ALA A 19 -8.03 -16.40 -2.86
N ALA A 20 -9.22 -15.91 -2.48
CA ALA A 20 -9.38 -14.61 -1.82
C ALA A 20 -8.64 -14.56 -0.48
N ALA A 21 -8.79 -15.59 0.35
CA ALA A 21 -8.15 -15.68 1.66
C ALA A 21 -6.62 -15.69 1.54
N ASP A 22 -6.08 -16.60 0.71
CA ASP A 22 -4.63 -16.73 0.50
C ASP A 22 -4.03 -15.44 -0.07
N ALA A 23 -4.71 -14.80 -1.04
CA ALA A 23 -4.24 -13.56 -1.62
C ALA A 23 -4.22 -12.41 -0.61
N VAL A 24 -5.27 -12.25 0.22
CA VAL A 24 -5.30 -11.20 1.25
C VAL A 24 -4.23 -11.46 2.32
N GLU A 25 -4.08 -12.70 2.77
CA GLU A 25 -3.09 -13.07 3.79
C GLU A 25 -1.66 -12.75 3.33
N VAL A 26 -1.28 -13.20 2.12
CA VAL A 26 0.05 -12.94 1.55
C VAL A 26 0.30 -11.45 1.36
N ARG A 27 -0.67 -10.71 0.80
CA ARG A 27 -0.50 -9.26 0.55
C ARG A 27 -0.48 -8.44 1.82
N THR A 28 -1.18 -8.89 2.86
CA THR A 28 -1.11 -8.30 4.19
C THR A 28 0.30 -8.50 4.77
N GLY A 29 0.82 -9.73 4.78
CA GLY A 29 2.18 -9.99 5.25
C GLY A 29 3.27 -9.29 4.44
N GLU A 30 3.06 -9.08 3.14
CA GLU A 30 3.97 -8.28 2.30
C GLU A 30 3.95 -6.80 2.71
N LEU A 31 2.78 -6.18 2.83
CA LEU A 31 2.65 -4.77 3.22
C LEU A 31 3.33 -4.48 4.56
N PHE A 32 3.00 -5.24 5.60
CA PHE A 32 3.52 -4.99 6.95
C PHE A 32 4.99 -5.37 7.13
N SER A 33 5.58 -6.15 6.22
CA SER A 33 7.02 -6.41 6.23
C SER A 33 7.89 -5.21 5.84
N PHE A 34 7.28 -4.16 5.29
CA PHE A 34 7.97 -2.93 4.91
C PHE A 34 7.79 -1.79 5.92
N THR A 35 7.08 -2.01 7.03
CA THR A 35 6.83 -0.97 8.04
C THR A 35 8.12 -0.51 8.72
N GLU A 36 9.04 -1.43 9.00
CA GLU A 36 10.32 -1.08 9.62
C GLU A 36 11.18 -0.23 8.68
N GLY A 37 11.59 0.94 9.18
CA GLY A 37 12.41 1.90 8.44
C GLY A 37 11.66 2.69 7.38
N VAL A 38 10.33 2.56 7.24
CA VAL A 38 9.58 3.26 6.19
C VAL A 38 9.59 4.79 6.32
N LEU A 39 9.84 5.30 7.53
CA LEU A 39 9.94 6.73 7.82
C LEU A 39 11.34 7.31 7.59
N ASP A 40 12.33 6.48 7.25
CA ASP A 40 13.67 6.94 6.90
C ASP A 40 13.61 7.70 5.56
N THR A 41 13.93 8.99 5.58
CA THR A 41 13.95 9.82 4.37
C THR A 41 15.18 9.62 3.50
N GLY A 42 16.22 8.98 4.02
CA GLY A 42 17.41 8.56 3.28
C GLY A 42 17.21 7.25 2.50
N ASP A 43 16.42 6.30 3.01
CA ASP A 43 16.10 5.04 2.33
C ASP A 43 14.72 5.10 1.64
N VAL A 44 14.69 5.80 0.51
CA VAL A 44 13.46 6.05 -0.23
C VAL A 44 12.85 4.81 -0.90
N GLU A 45 13.58 3.69 -0.97
CA GLU A 45 13.07 2.44 -1.55
C GLU A 45 12.08 1.75 -0.59
N ARG A 46 12.22 1.93 0.73
CA ARG A 46 11.30 1.34 1.71
C ARG A 46 9.88 1.84 1.56
N VAL A 47 9.71 3.16 1.50
CA VAL A 47 8.39 3.78 1.29
C VAL A 47 7.84 3.46 -0.09
N HIS A 48 8.69 3.35 -1.11
CA HIS A 48 8.29 2.90 -2.44
C HIS A 48 7.73 1.48 -2.41
N ASP A 49 8.42 0.54 -1.78
CA ASP A 49 8.02 -0.86 -1.71
C ASP A 49 6.73 -1.04 -0.90
N MET A 50 6.58 -0.32 0.22
CA MET A 50 5.33 -0.31 1.00
C MET A 50 4.16 0.28 0.19
N ARG A 51 4.39 1.37 -0.58
CA ARG A 51 3.38 1.96 -1.49
C ARG A 51 2.95 0.98 -2.58
N VAL A 52 3.88 0.23 -3.14
CA VAL A 52 3.56 -0.81 -4.14
C VAL A 52 2.75 -1.93 -3.50
N ALA A 53 3.14 -2.40 -2.31
CA ALA A 53 2.42 -3.43 -1.58
C ALA A 53 0.99 -3.01 -1.19
N SER A 54 0.79 -1.76 -0.75
CA SER A 54 -0.53 -1.25 -0.37
C SER A 54 -1.49 -1.17 -1.56
N ARG A 55 -1.00 -0.75 -2.74
CA ARG A 55 -1.77 -0.78 -3.99
C ARG A 55 -2.17 -2.20 -4.40
N ARG A 56 -1.25 -3.17 -4.27
CA ARG A 56 -1.53 -4.59 -4.56
C ARG A 56 -2.60 -5.13 -3.61
N LEU A 57 -2.48 -4.87 -2.31
CA LEU A 57 -3.46 -5.29 -1.31
C LEU A 57 -4.85 -4.70 -1.60
N ARG A 58 -4.91 -3.39 -1.88
CA ARG A 58 -6.16 -2.71 -2.27
C ARG A 58 -6.82 -3.39 -3.47
N ALA A 59 -6.05 -3.67 -4.53
CA ALA A 59 -6.56 -4.32 -5.73
C ALA A 59 -7.13 -5.73 -5.41
N VAL A 60 -6.45 -6.51 -4.58
CA VAL A 60 -6.93 -7.83 -4.13
C VAL A 60 -8.25 -7.69 -3.36
N LEU A 61 -8.34 -6.76 -2.40
CA LEU A 61 -9.57 -6.52 -1.64
C LEU A 61 -10.75 -6.09 -2.53
N GLU A 62 -10.50 -5.31 -3.59
CA GLU A 62 -11.52 -4.87 -4.54
C GLU A 62 -11.96 -6.01 -5.48
N VAL A 63 -11.03 -6.82 -5.99
CA VAL A 63 -11.32 -7.96 -6.88
C VAL A 63 -12.10 -9.05 -6.15
N PHE A 64 -11.70 -9.39 -4.93
CA PHE A 64 -12.35 -10.42 -4.12
C PHE A 64 -13.46 -9.86 -3.23
N ALA A 65 -13.90 -8.61 -3.44
CA ALA A 65 -14.95 -7.97 -2.65
C ALA A 65 -16.20 -8.85 -2.41
N PRO A 66 -16.67 -9.65 -3.38
CA PRO A 66 -17.81 -10.53 -3.17
C PRO A 66 -17.61 -11.61 -2.07
N CYS A 67 -16.37 -12.03 -1.80
CA CYS A 67 -16.05 -13.07 -0.81
C CYS A 67 -16.08 -12.59 0.64
N PHE A 68 -16.21 -11.28 0.87
CA PHE A 68 -16.09 -10.69 2.20
C PHE A 68 -17.42 -10.13 2.72
N PRO A 69 -17.62 -10.13 4.05
CA PRO A 69 -18.69 -9.36 4.67
C PRO A 69 -18.59 -7.88 4.28
N LYS A 70 -19.65 -7.35 3.64
CA LYS A 70 -19.66 -6.01 3.01
C LYS A 70 -19.28 -4.88 3.98
N ARG A 71 -19.72 -4.96 5.23
CA ARG A 71 -19.50 -3.89 6.23
C ARG A 71 -18.03 -3.86 6.64
N GLU A 72 -17.48 -5.02 6.97
CA GLU A 72 -16.11 -5.24 7.42
C GLU A 72 -15.13 -4.87 6.30
N LEU A 73 -15.38 -5.35 5.07
CA LEU A 73 -14.59 -4.98 3.90
C LEU A 73 -14.55 -3.47 3.70
N ARG A 74 -15.71 -2.80 3.75
CA ARG A 74 -15.79 -1.35 3.55
C ARG A 74 -15.02 -0.58 4.63
N GLN A 75 -15.04 -1.05 5.87
CA GLN A 75 -14.29 -0.40 6.96
C GLN A 75 -12.78 -0.57 6.75
N THR A 76 -12.31 -1.80 6.51
CA THR A 76 -10.89 -2.09 6.32
C THR A 76 -10.33 -1.45 5.05
N LEU A 77 -11.05 -1.52 3.93
CA LEU A 77 -10.62 -0.94 2.65
C LEU A 77 -10.44 0.58 2.73
N ARG A 78 -11.24 1.28 3.55
CA ARG A 78 -11.07 2.73 3.77
C ARG A 78 -9.73 3.04 4.43
N GLU A 79 -9.32 2.27 5.42
CA GLU A 79 -8.05 2.49 6.12
C GLU A 79 -6.85 2.09 5.23
N VAL A 80 -6.97 1.02 4.43
CA VAL A 80 -5.96 0.67 3.42
C VAL A 80 -5.80 1.76 2.36
N LYS A 81 -6.91 2.37 1.92
CA LYS A 81 -6.88 3.51 0.98
C LYS A 81 -6.17 4.70 1.60
N ALA A 82 -6.55 5.08 2.81
CA ALA A 82 -5.92 6.20 3.50
C ALA A 82 -4.41 5.98 3.73
N LEU A 83 -3.99 4.75 4.07
CA LEU A 83 -2.56 4.40 4.13
C LEU A 83 -1.87 4.54 2.77
N ALA A 84 -2.49 4.08 1.69
CA ALA A 84 -1.93 4.18 0.35
C ALA A 84 -1.80 5.63 -0.14
N ASP A 85 -2.74 6.49 0.25
CA ASP A 85 -2.74 7.92 -0.05
C ASP A 85 -1.59 8.62 0.70
N ASP A 86 -1.45 8.40 2.01
CA ASP A 86 -0.36 8.99 2.81
C ASP A 86 1.04 8.48 2.38
N LEU A 87 1.15 7.21 1.96
CA LEU A 87 2.36 6.68 1.32
C LEU A 87 2.67 7.38 -0.02
N GLY A 88 1.65 7.87 -0.73
CA GLY A 88 1.79 8.67 -1.94
C GLY A 88 2.33 10.05 -1.65
N GLU A 89 1.68 10.78 -0.72
CA GLU A 89 2.11 12.11 -0.28
C GLU A 89 3.57 12.11 0.18
N ARG A 90 4.01 11.03 0.84
CA ARG A 90 5.41 10.87 1.23
C ARG A 90 6.34 10.59 0.04
N ARG A 91 5.95 9.75 -0.93
CA ARG A 91 6.83 9.25 -2.01
C ARG A 91 6.91 10.19 -3.22
N ASP A 92 5.85 10.92 -3.51
CA ASP A 92 5.77 11.72 -4.75
C ASP A 92 6.85 12.83 -4.80
N PRO A 93 7.19 13.53 -3.69
CA PRO A 93 8.33 14.45 -3.64
C PRO A 93 9.68 13.78 -3.95
N ASP A 94 9.92 12.55 -3.48
CA ASP A 94 11.19 11.84 -3.76
C ASP A 94 11.41 11.65 -5.26
N VAL A 95 10.34 11.27 -5.97
CA VAL A 95 10.39 11.01 -7.41
C VAL A 95 10.66 12.31 -8.17
N ALA A 96 10.05 13.42 -7.72
CA ALA A 96 10.27 14.74 -8.28
C ALA A 96 11.71 15.24 -8.05
N ILE A 97 12.22 15.12 -6.82
CA ILE A 97 13.61 15.50 -6.46
C ILE A 97 14.59 14.71 -7.33
N ALA A 98 14.47 13.38 -7.40
CA ALA A 98 15.35 12.55 -8.22
C ALA A 98 15.27 12.88 -9.72
N ALA A 99 14.11 13.35 -10.21
CA ALA A 99 13.97 13.82 -11.59
C ALA A 99 14.66 15.17 -11.82
N LEU A 100 14.52 16.10 -10.88
CA LEU A 100 15.17 17.41 -10.94
C LEU A 100 16.69 17.30 -10.84
N GLU A 101 17.22 16.43 -9.98
CA GLU A 101 18.66 16.17 -9.89
C GLU A 101 19.24 15.67 -11.23
N ARG A 102 18.52 14.78 -11.92
CA ARG A 102 18.89 14.29 -13.25
C ARG A 102 18.89 15.41 -14.30
N VAL A 103 17.91 16.31 -14.27
CA VAL A 103 17.87 17.49 -15.14
C VAL A 103 19.02 18.45 -14.83
N GLY A 104 19.25 18.70 -13.54
CA GLY A 104 20.28 19.61 -13.05
C GLY A 104 21.70 19.24 -13.44
N ALA A 105 21.97 17.96 -13.75
CA ALA A 105 23.27 17.50 -14.25
C ALA A 105 23.64 18.11 -15.62
N GLY A 106 22.67 18.57 -16.40
CA GLY A 106 22.88 19.19 -17.71
C GLY A 106 22.61 20.71 -17.75
N LEU A 107 22.25 21.34 -16.63
CA LEU A 107 21.90 22.76 -16.59
C LEU A 107 23.13 23.67 -16.55
N ALA A 108 22.98 24.86 -17.13
CA ALA A 108 23.97 25.93 -17.02
C ALA A 108 23.92 26.58 -15.62
N ALA A 109 25.03 27.21 -15.22
CA ALA A 109 25.16 27.85 -13.91
C ALA A 109 24.04 28.86 -13.55
N PRO A 110 23.51 29.68 -14.48
CA PRO A 110 22.43 30.63 -14.17
C PRO A 110 21.12 29.98 -13.73
N ASP A 111 20.83 28.76 -14.20
CA ASP A 111 19.56 28.07 -13.91
C ASP A 111 19.62 27.28 -12.59
N ARG A 112 20.83 27.06 -12.06
CA ARG A 112 21.06 26.22 -10.89
C ARG A 112 20.35 26.72 -9.62
N PRO A 113 20.35 28.02 -9.27
CA PRO A 113 19.68 28.49 -8.06
C PRO A 113 18.17 28.24 -8.07
N GLY A 114 17.52 28.33 -9.24
CA GLY A 114 16.08 28.06 -9.37
C GLY A 114 15.76 26.59 -9.14
N LEU A 115 16.58 25.68 -9.70
CA LEU A 115 16.46 24.25 -9.47
C LEU A 115 16.66 23.90 -7.98
N ASP A 116 17.71 24.42 -7.36
CA ASP A 116 18.02 24.16 -5.96
C ASP A 116 16.89 24.67 -5.03
N GLY A 117 16.30 25.83 -5.35
CA GLY A 117 15.13 26.35 -4.64
C GLY A 117 13.90 25.44 -4.76
N LEU A 118 13.64 24.88 -5.95
CA LEU A 118 12.54 23.93 -6.15
C LEU A 118 12.76 22.61 -5.39
N ILE A 119 13.99 22.09 -5.39
CA ILE A 119 14.36 20.90 -4.61
C ILE A 119 14.17 21.15 -3.11
N ALA A 120 14.52 22.33 -2.61
CA ALA A 120 14.32 22.69 -1.21
C ALA A 120 12.83 22.70 -0.81
N GLU A 121 11.94 23.24 -1.65
CA GLU A 121 10.49 23.20 -1.40
C GLU A 121 9.93 21.78 -1.43
N LEU A 122 10.37 20.95 -2.38
CA LEU A 122 9.98 19.53 -2.42
C LEU A 122 10.47 18.76 -1.20
N SER A 123 11.66 19.09 -0.68
CA SER A 123 12.19 18.46 0.53
C SER A 123 11.33 18.78 1.76
N LYS A 124 10.83 20.02 1.90
CA LYS A 124 9.86 20.37 2.95
C LYS A 124 8.54 19.62 2.80
N SER A 125 8.09 19.43 1.54
CA SER A 125 6.89 18.62 1.26
C SER A 125 7.11 17.15 1.61
N GLN A 126 8.29 16.60 1.34
CA GLN A 126 8.69 15.25 1.72
C GLN A 126 8.61 15.05 3.25
N GLU A 127 9.18 15.97 4.02
CA GLU A 127 9.14 15.96 5.49
C GLU A 127 7.71 16.02 6.02
N SER A 128 6.88 16.89 5.44
CA SER A 128 5.46 17.01 5.80
C SER A 128 4.69 15.73 5.50
N GLY A 129 4.90 15.12 4.34
CA GLY A 129 4.36 13.81 3.98
C GLY A 129 4.83 12.71 4.94
N ASN A 130 6.07 12.77 5.41
CA ASN A 130 6.62 11.82 6.37
C ASN A 130 5.93 11.92 7.74
N ALA A 131 5.63 13.14 8.19
CA ALA A 131 4.89 13.37 9.42
C ALA A 131 3.44 12.87 9.32
N LEU A 132 2.78 13.00 8.16
CA LEU A 132 1.46 12.41 7.92
C LEU A 132 1.50 10.88 7.94
N LEU A 133 2.49 10.29 7.24
CA LEU A 133 2.69 8.85 7.23
C LEU A 133 2.96 8.31 8.64
N ALA A 134 3.74 8.99 9.47
CA ALA A 134 3.98 8.59 10.85
C ALA A 134 2.67 8.47 11.66
N ARG A 135 1.82 9.50 11.62
CA ARG A 135 0.49 9.48 12.27
C ARG A 135 -0.42 8.39 11.71
N ARG A 136 -0.31 8.12 10.41
CA ARG A 136 -1.06 7.03 9.78
C ARG A 136 -0.62 5.67 10.33
N LEU A 137 0.68 5.45 10.49
CA LEU A 137 1.20 4.19 11.03
C LEU A 137 0.77 3.97 12.48
N GLU A 138 0.81 5.02 13.31
CA GLU A 138 0.24 5.00 14.67
C GLU A 138 -1.23 4.55 14.64
N ARG A 139 -2.06 5.20 13.80
CA ARG A 139 -3.47 4.82 13.65
C ARG A 139 -3.65 3.38 13.16
N VAL A 140 -2.81 2.93 12.23
CA VAL A 140 -2.82 1.55 11.67
C VAL A 140 -2.59 0.52 12.78
N GLU A 141 -1.69 0.82 13.72
CA GLU A 141 -1.42 0.01 14.90
C GLU A 141 -2.58 0.08 15.91
N GLU A 142 -3.06 1.28 16.26
CA GLU A 142 -4.17 1.50 17.20
C GLU A 142 -5.43 0.74 16.82
N ILE A 143 -5.76 0.68 15.52
CA ILE A 143 -6.96 0.01 15.03
C ILE A 143 -6.75 -1.48 14.75
N ASP A 144 -5.53 -1.99 14.93
CA ASP A 144 -5.08 -3.33 14.52
C ASP A 144 -5.50 -3.64 13.07
N LEU A 145 -5.06 -2.79 12.13
CA LEU A 145 -5.44 -2.97 10.73
C LEU A 145 -4.95 -4.32 10.18
N GLN A 146 -3.78 -4.78 10.62
CA GLN A 146 -3.25 -6.08 10.25
C GLN A 146 -4.18 -7.21 10.69
N GLY A 147 -4.62 -7.22 11.96
CA GLY A 147 -5.59 -8.18 12.46
C GLY A 147 -6.94 -8.12 11.74
N ARG A 148 -7.43 -6.92 11.39
CA ARG A 148 -8.67 -6.78 10.59
C ARG A 148 -8.56 -7.40 9.19
N LEU A 149 -7.40 -7.26 8.54
CA LEU A 149 -7.15 -7.87 7.24
C LEU A 149 -7.07 -9.39 7.34
N LEU A 150 -6.41 -9.92 8.37
CA LEU A 150 -6.37 -11.35 8.64
C LEU A 150 -7.76 -11.91 8.98
N ALA A 151 -8.57 -11.18 9.75
CA ALA A 151 -9.95 -11.56 10.02
C ALA A 151 -10.82 -11.60 8.76
N LEU A 152 -10.62 -10.65 7.82
CA LEU A 152 -11.27 -10.69 6.51
C LEU A 152 -10.86 -11.93 5.70
N SER A 153 -9.57 -12.28 5.69
CA SER A 153 -9.10 -13.50 5.01
C SER A 153 -9.75 -14.75 5.59
N ALA A 154 -9.87 -14.85 6.92
CA ALA A 154 -10.54 -15.96 7.59
C ALA A 154 -12.03 -16.02 7.23
N ALA A 155 -12.73 -14.88 7.23
CA ALA A 155 -14.13 -14.80 6.85
C ALA A 155 -14.38 -15.21 5.39
N ALA A 156 -13.43 -14.95 4.48
CA ALA A 156 -13.52 -15.40 3.09
C ALA A 156 -13.60 -16.93 2.99
N ARG A 157 -12.86 -17.67 3.83
CA ARG A 157 -12.88 -19.14 3.83
C ARG A 157 -14.22 -19.74 4.25
N THR A 158 -15.08 -18.98 4.94
CA THR A 158 -16.35 -19.48 5.49
C THR A 158 -17.60 -18.99 4.75
N THR A 159 -17.52 -17.91 3.96
CA THR A 159 -18.71 -17.07 3.70
C THR A 159 -19.11 -16.93 2.23
N TRP A 160 -18.50 -17.66 1.30
CA TRP A 160 -18.90 -17.53 -0.11
C TRP A 160 -19.93 -18.57 -0.53
N ALA A 161 -21.13 -18.08 -0.86
CA ALA A 161 -22.05 -18.79 -1.73
C ALA A 161 -21.84 -18.26 -3.16
N PRO A 162 -21.61 -19.12 -4.16
CA PRO A 162 -21.45 -18.66 -5.54
C PRO A 162 -22.75 -17.97 -6.00
N PRO A 163 -22.66 -16.86 -6.78
CA PRO A 163 -23.84 -16.23 -7.35
C PRO A 163 -24.56 -17.24 -8.25
N GLY A 164 -25.84 -17.52 -7.95
CA GLY A 164 -26.66 -18.51 -8.64
C GLY A 164 -27.00 -19.78 -7.84
N ALA A 165 -26.48 -19.95 -6.62
CA ALA A 165 -26.93 -21.00 -5.70
C ALA A 165 -28.27 -20.60 -5.04
N GLU A 166 -29.37 -20.60 -5.81
CA GLU A 166 -30.72 -20.63 -5.23
C GLU A 166 -30.93 -21.98 -4.54
N LYS A 167 -31.45 -21.95 -3.30
CA LYS A 167 -31.89 -23.15 -2.58
C LYS A 167 -33.04 -23.81 -3.36
N PRO A 168 -33.09 -25.15 -3.45
CA PRO A 168 -34.24 -25.87 -4.00
C PRO A 168 -35.51 -25.61 -3.18
#